data_AF-A0A841U475-F1
#
_entry.id   AF-A0A841U475-F1
#
_cell.length_a   1.000
_cell.length_b   1.000
_cell.length_c   1.000
_cell.angle_alpha   90.00
_cell.angle_beta   90.00
_cell.angle_gamma   90.00
#
_symmetry.space_group_name_H-M   'P 1'
#
loop_
_entity.id
_entity.type
_entity.pdbx_description
1 polymer ?
#
loop_
_entity_poly.entity_id
_entity_poly.type
_entity_poly.pdbx_seq_one_letter_code
_entity_poly.pdbx_strand_id
1 'polypeptide(L)'
;MNSDKRPPKILFVCTKPFQYMIARLIKLGCGFERCDIVVLNHFYGAADFCRKVRETHAWEQVIYIDDDGTRDRYKLGLGPIRKYFFYHRWGQSLPSLFANISDYSEAFIAHDFVAIEYAIMRKFDSEGKRVRLYEEGFGNYIDNSTHTRWYMKLLKRMAPKLGLPGGVFGSVKWIESIWLQRPQLFVTDGSRSLKNKARPLPMTLKEFLRTPQIAEELYWIYPELREIDRLVAGRDEMTVVLTEPFIDNIEKRQEYLDEILRRVNDTLRDRDPSEPVFFKQHPGELSPLESFSGQVSLLPKGWPIELLYLVVLKHDIRKLNLFSFGSTAILNLYDLCRNDGNLDIFIFESMTMREEVKMIASRFCELAERYEIRFQSL
;
A
#
# COMPACT_ATOMS: atom_id res chain seq x y z
N MET A 1 45.50 13.89 6.74
CA MET A 1 44.51 13.33 7.67
C MET A 1 43.20 13.19 6.91
N ASN A 2 42.95 12.01 6.33
CA ASN A 2 41.67 11.72 5.70
C ASN A 2 40.68 11.38 6.81
N SER A 3 39.70 12.24 7.04
CA SER A 3 38.59 11.89 7.92
C SER A 3 37.77 10.79 7.27
N ASP A 4 37.54 9.71 8.01
CA ASP A 4 36.54 8.66 7.75
C ASP A 4 35.15 9.29 7.62
N LYS A 5 34.86 9.92 6.48
CA LYS A 5 33.52 10.40 6.18
C LYS A 5 32.69 9.19 5.77
N ARG A 6 32.06 8.57 6.78
CA ARG A 6 31.00 7.59 6.58
C ARG A 6 30.01 8.13 5.53
N PRO A 7 29.46 7.27 4.65
CA PRO A 7 28.49 7.71 3.67
C PRO A 7 27.28 8.36 4.36
N PRO A 8 26.65 9.37 3.74
CA PRO A 8 25.48 10.04 4.32
C PRO A 8 24.30 9.07 4.43
N LYS A 9 23.41 9.33 5.40
CA LYS A 9 22.22 8.52 5.67
C LYS A 9 21.11 8.76 4.66
N ILE A 10 20.25 7.76 4.51
CA ILE A 10 19.01 7.85 3.73
C ILE A 10 17.83 7.68 4.69
N LEU A 11 16.85 8.58 4.58
CA LEU A 11 15.62 8.52 5.37
C LEU A 11 14.51 7.85 4.57
N PHE A 12 13.83 6.87 5.15
CA PHE A 12 12.57 6.34 4.64
C PHE A 12 11.43 6.72 5.57
N VAL A 13 10.27 7.06 5.04
CA VAL A 13 9.07 7.36 5.84
C VAL A 13 7.92 6.53 5.33
N CYS A 14 7.23 5.79 6.21
CA CYS A 14 6.04 5.01 5.88
C CYS A 14 4.88 5.26 6.84
N THR A 15 3.68 5.15 6.29
CA THR A 15 2.36 5.25 6.94
C THR A 15 1.58 3.93 6.85
N LYS A 16 2.11 2.92 6.15
CA LYS A 16 1.45 1.62 5.95
C LYS A 16 2.45 0.46 6.01
N PRO A 17 2.04 -0.75 6.42
CA PRO A 17 2.92 -1.92 6.42
C PRO A 17 3.39 -2.34 5.02
N PHE A 18 2.58 -2.13 3.97
CA PHE A 18 3.02 -2.40 2.60
C PHE A 18 4.18 -1.48 2.16
N GLN A 19 4.12 -0.19 2.55
CA GLN A 19 5.18 0.77 2.25
C GLN A 19 6.51 0.39 2.92
N TYR A 20 6.47 -0.26 4.10
CA TYR A 20 7.67 -0.84 4.70
C TYR A 20 8.33 -1.85 3.75
N MET A 21 7.55 -2.76 3.15
CA MET A 21 8.08 -3.75 2.22
C MET A 21 8.74 -3.08 1.01
N ILE A 22 8.10 -2.04 0.44
CA ILE A 22 8.68 -1.28 -0.68
C ILE A 22 9.96 -0.53 -0.25
N ALA A 23 9.96 0.14 0.90
CA ALA A 23 11.14 0.83 1.43
C ALA A 23 12.30 -0.15 1.64
N ARG A 24 11.99 -1.34 2.16
CA ARG A 24 12.98 -2.39 2.44
C ARG A 24 13.52 -3.00 1.16
N LEU A 25 12.68 -3.19 0.16
CA LEU A 25 13.05 -3.57 -1.20
C LEU A 25 13.96 -2.52 -1.85
N ILE A 26 13.65 -1.23 -1.74
CA ILE A 26 14.51 -0.16 -2.29
C ILE A 26 15.88 -0.17 -1.59
N LYS A 27 15.90 -0.23 -0.26
CA LYS A 27 17.14 -0.29 0.52
C LYS A 27 18.01 -1.47 0.10
N LEU A 28 17.42 -2.65 -0.07
CA LEU A 28 18.13 -3.86 -0.51
C LEU A 28 18.60 -3.74 -1.97
N GLY A 29 17.71 -3.40 -2.90
CA GLY A 29 18.00 -3.34 -4.33
C GLY A 29 19.02 -2.26 -4.71
N CYS A 30 19.08 -1.16 -3.95
CA CYS A 30 20.12 -0.14 -4.14
C CYS A 30 21.40 -0.38 -3.33
N GLY A 31 21.44 -1.41 -2.48
CA GLY A 31 22.59 -1.66 -1.61
C GLY A 31 22.83 -0.55 -0.58
N PHE A 32 21.77 0.12 -0.11
CA PHE A 32 21.93 1.18 0.87
C PHE A 32 22.21 0.59 2.27
N GLU A 33 23.37 0.94 2.81
CA GLU A 33 23.82 0.44 4.12
C GLU A 33 23.24 1.28 5.27
N ARG A 34 23.44 2.60 5.21
CA ARG A 34 23.05 3.55 6.27
C ARG A 34 21.68 4.16 6.01
N CYS A 35 20.64 3.51 6.53
CA CYS A 35 19.28 4.00 6.39
C CYS A 35 18.54 4.02 7.73
N ASP A 36 17.79 5.09 7.94
CA ASP A 36 16.83 5.21 9.03
C ASP A 36 15.41 5.11 8.44
N ILE A 37 14.48 4.54 9.19
CA ILE A 37 13.06 4.47 8.81
C ILE A 37 12.18 5.13 9.86
N VAL A 38 11.18 5.86 9.40
CA VAL A 38 10.12 6.46 10.21
C VAL A 38 8.83 5.72 9.96
N VAL A 39 8.18 5.30 11.05
CA VAL A 39 6.84 4.73 11.04
C VAL A 39 5.90 5.73 11.69
N LEU A 40 4.93 6.24 10.92
CA LEU A 40 3.88 7.12 11.42
C LEU A 40 2.71 6.29 11.96
N ASN A 41 2.06 6.77 13.03
CA ASN A 41 0.90 6.12 13.68
C ASN A 41 -0.40 6.22 12.86
N HIS A 42 -0.36 5.76 11.60
CA HIS A 42 -1.46 5.89 10.62
C HIS A 42 -2.21 4.58 10.39
N PHE A 43 -1.77 3.49 11.04
CA PHE A 43 -2.38 2.17 10.92
C PHE A 43 -2.42 1.47 12.28
N TYR A 44 -3.39 0.57 12.44
CA TYR A 44 -3.55 -0.20 13.65
C TYR A 44 -2.30 -1.02 13.96
N GLY A 45 -1.81 -0.94 15.20
CA GLY A 45 -0.62 -1.67 15.63
C GLY A 45 0.72 -1.05 15.20
N ALA A 46 0.75 0.20 14.70
CA ALA A 46 1.98 0.86 14.24
C ALA A 46 3.11 0.86 15.29
N ALA A 47 2.78 1.03 16.57
CA ALA A 47 3.76 0.98 17.67
C ALA A 47 4.39 -0.41 17.84
N ASP A 48 3.59 -1.48 17.84
CA ASP A 48 4.07 -2.87 17.91
C ASP A 48 4.86 -3.24 16.65
N PHE A 49 4.36 -2.87 15.47
CA PHE A 49 5.06 -3.03 14.21
C PHE A 49 6.45 -2.37 14.25
N CYS A 50 6.52 -1.12 14.74
CA CYS A 50 7.79 -0.40 14.89
C CYS A 50 8.76 -1.10 15.84
N ARG A 51 8.27 -1.68 16.94
CA ARG A 51 9.07 -2.50 17.85
C ARG A 51 9.63 -3.74 17.15
N LYS A 52 8.79 -4.51 16.46
CA LYS A 52 9.22 -5.71 15.72
C LYS A 52 10.25 -5.38 14.63
N VAL A 53 10.08 -4.26 13.92
CA VAL A 53 11.04 -3.77 12.93
C VAL A 53 12.38 -3.37 13.55
N ARG A 54 12.43 -2.87 14.79
CA ARG A 54 13.71 -2.62 15.50
C ARG A 54 14.48 -3.90 15.75
N GLU A 55 13.76 -4.96 16.12
CA GLU A 55 14.33 -6.26 16.46
C GLU A 55 14.93 -6.98 15.24
N THR A 56 14.60 -6.58 14.01
CA THR A 56 15.21 -7.15 12.79
C THR A 56 16.62 -6.62 12.53
N HIS A 57 17.03 -5.52 13.19
CA HIS A 57 18.30 -4.83 12.94
C HIS A 57 18.55 -4.44 11.47
N ALA A 58 17.49 -4.39 10.67
CA ALA A 58 17.59 -4.13 9.25
C ALA A 58 17.84 -2.63 8.93
N TRP A 59 17.66 -1.75 9.92
CA TRP A 59 17.79 -0.30 9.81
C TRP A 59 18.78 0.22 10.86
N GLU A 60 19.48 1.32 10.54
CA GLU A 60 20.38 1.97 11.51
C GLU A 60 19.57 2.59 12.66
N GLN A 61 18.42 3.21 12.33
CA GLN A 61 17.41 3.62 13.31
C GLN A 61 15.99 3.36 12.81
N VAL A 62 15.09 3.04 13.76
CA VAL A 62 13.65 2.92 13.51
C VAL A 62 12.92 3.89 14.44
N ILE A 63 12.36 4.94 13.86
CA ILE A 63 11.75 6.07 14.55
C ILE A 63 10.23 5.91 14.49
N TYR A 64 9.59 5.90 15.66
CA TYR A 64 8.12 5.95 15.75
C TYR A 64 7.69 7.40 15.95
N ILE A 65 6.72 7.87 15.17
CA ILE A 65 6.10 9.17 15.38
C ILE A 65 4.62 8.96 15.64
N ASP A 66 4.20 9.39 16.82
CA ASP A 66 2.81 9.34 17.24
C ASP A 66 1.99 10.47 16.60
N ASP A 67 1.73 10.31 15.31
CA ASP A 67 0.82 11.12 14.52
C ASP A 67 -0.37 10.27 14.13
N ASP A 68 -1.48 10.36 14.86
CA ASP A 68 -2.69 9.56 14.69
C ASP A 68 -3.52 9.91 13.43
N GLY A 69 -2.92 10.65 12.50
CA GLY A 69 -3.56 11.21 11.31
C GLY A 69 -4.49 12.39 11.59
N THR A 70 -4.57 12.93 12.81
CA THR A 70 -5.43 14.09 13.12
C THR A 70 -5.09 15.30 12.26
N ARG A 71 -3.81 15.54 12.02
CA ARG A 71 -3.36 16.65 11.14
C ARG A 71 -3.85 16.48 9.71
N ASP A 72 -3.85 15.24 9.21
CA ASP A 72 -4.36 14.94 7.88
C ASP A 72 -5.87 15.06 7.79
N ARG A 73 -6.62 14.60 8.81
CA ARG A 73 -8.07 14.81 8.94
C ARG A 73 -8.41 16.30 8.94
N TYR A 74 -7.71 17.09 9.76
CA TYR A 74 -7.87 18.55 9.82
C TYR A 74 -7.64 19.19 8.45
N LYS A 75 -6.50 18.89 7.82
CA LYS A 75 -6.12 19.39 6.50
C LYS A 75 -7.15 19.05 5.42
N LEU A 76 -7.72 17.86 5.45
CA LEU A 76 -8.75 17.43 4.48
C LEU A 76 -9.99 18.34 4.54
N GLY A 77 -10.42 18.73 5.75
CA GLY A 77 -11.55 19.64 5.98
C GLY A 77 -11.32 21.11 5.63
N LEU A 78 -10.08 21.51 5.29
CA LEU A 78 -9.78 22.89 4.93
C LEU A 78 -10.24 23.24 3.51
N GLY A 79 -10.78 24.46 3.35
CA GLY A 79 -11.00 25.07 2.04
C GLY A 79 -9.69 25.44 1.33
N PRO A 80 -9.71 25.77 0.02
CA PRO A 80 -8.50 25.95 -0.79
C PRO A 80 -7.49 26.97 -0.24
N ILE A 81 -7.96 28.14 0.21
CA ILE A 81 -7.10 29.20 0.77
C ILE A 81 -6.43 28.74 2.06
N ARG A 82 -7.18 28.08 2.96
CA ARG A 82 -6.63 27.57 4.21
C ARG A 82 -5.64 26.42 3.97
N LYS A 83 -5.89 25.56 2.97
CA LYS A 83 -4.94 24.54 2.52
C LYS A 83 -3.63 25.16 2.06
N TYR A 84 -3.68 26.24 1.29
CA TYR A 84 -2.48 26.97 0.88
C TYR A 84 -1.64 27.38 2.11
N PHE A 85 -2.23 28.07 3.09
CA PHE A 85 -1.50 28.46 4.29
C PHE A 85 -1.00 27.29 5.13
N PHE A 86 -1.78 26.20 5.23
CA PHE A 86 -1.37 24.97 5.92
C PHE A 86 -0.06 24.41 5.33
N TYR A 87 -0.02 24.20 4.02
CA TYR A 87 1.18 23.65 3.35
C TYR A 87 2.37 24.63 3.32
N HIS A 88 2.12 25.94 3.27
CA HIS A 88 3.20 26.93 3.36
C HIS A 88 3.78 27.07 4.77
N ARG A 89 3.03 26.68 5.82
CA ARG A 89 3.49 26.61 7.21
C ARG A 89 3.98 25.22 7.59
N TRP A 90 4.57 24.49 6.65
CA TRP A 90 5.06 23.12 6.84
C TRP A 90 5.99 22.94 8.05
N GLY A 91 6.75 23.98 8.44
CA GLY A 91 7.61 23.94 9.63
C GLY A 91 6.87 23.67 10.94
N GLN A 92 5.58 24.00 11.03
CA GLN A 92 4.74 23.66 12.19
C GLN A 92 4.42 22.16 12.27
N SER A 93 4.47 21.49 11.12
CA SER A 93 4.23 20.05 11.01
C SER A 93 5.51 19.23 11.11
N LEU A 94 6.69 19.87 11.01
CA LEU A 94 7.98 19.20 11.05
C LEU A 94 8.28 18.68 12.46
N PRO A 95 8.49 17.37 12.65
CA PRO A 95 8.96 16.82 13.92
C PRO A 95 10.31 17.43 14.31
N SER A 96 10.50 17.77 15.59
CA SER A 96 11.72 18.42 16.10
C SER A 96 13.00 17.64 15.80
N LEU A 97 12.90 16.31 15.77
CA LEU A 97 14.02 15.41 15.44
C LEU A 97 14.54 15.60 13.99
N PHE A 98 13.74 16.19 13.10
CA PHE A 98 14.14 16.55 11.74
C PHE A 98 14.48 18.04 11.59
N ALA A 99 14.64 18.78 12.69
CA ALA A 99 15.13 20.16 12.64
C ALA A 99 16.57 20.23 12.12
N ASN A 100 17.40 19.24 12.49
CA ASN A 100 18.72 19.01 11.91
C ASN A 100 18.71 17.70 11.12
N ILE A 101 18.97 17.79 9.81
CA ILE A 101 19.08 16.63 8.93
C ILE A 101 20.48 16.55 8.28
N SER A 102 21.50 17.19 8.84
CA SER A 102 22.88 17.28 8.29
C SER A 102 23.44 15.95 7.83
N ASP A 103 23.11 14.88 8.55
CA ASP A 103 23.65 13.54 8.34
C ASP A 103 22.97 12.80 7.18
N TYR A 104 21.83 13.31 6.69
CA TYR A 104 21.07 12.72 5.60
C TYR A 104 21.39 13.38 4.25
N SER A 105 21.53 12.56 3.20
CA SER A 105 21.64 13.05 1.82
C SER A 105 20.30 13.11 1.09
N GLU A 106 19.35 12.26 1.48
CA GLU A 106 18.09 12.10 0.77
C GLU A 106 16.98 11.47 1.60
N ALA A 107 15.73 11.70 1.17
CA ALA A 107 14.53 11.14 1.77
C ALA A 107 13.65 10.43 0.72
N PHE A 108 13.17 9.24 1.07
CA PHE A 108 12.13 8.49 0.41
C PHE A 108 10.83 8.61 1.23
N ILE A 109 9.78 9.14 0.62
CA ILE A 109 8.45 9.27 1.26
C ILE A 109 7.38 8.62 0.38
N ALA A 110 6.30 8.13 0.98
CA ALA A 110 5.24 7.46 0.22
C ALA A 110 4.27 8.47 -0.41
N HIS A 111 4.06 9.63 0.21
CA HIS A 111 3.18 10.66 -0.34
C HIS A 111 3.69 12.09 -0.22
N ASP A 112 3.23 12.91 -1.17
CA ASP A 112 3.27 14.37 -1.09
C ASP A 112 2.02 14.95 -0.38
N PHE A 113 1.06 14.14 0.04
CA PHE A 113 -0.17 14.61 0.68
C PHE A 113 -0.15 14.52 2.21
N VAL A 114 0.50 13.53 2.81
CA VAL A 114 0.56 13.35 4.27
C VAL A 114 1.30 14.51 4.91
N ALA A 115 0.74 15.13 5.95
CA ALA A 115 1.22 16.39 6.49
C ALA A 115 2.68 16.33 6.97
N ILE A 116 3.06 15.25 7.66
CA ILE A 116 4.43 15.05 8.15
C ILE A 116 5.39 14.71 7.00
N GLU A 117 5.00 13.80 6.09
CA GLU A 117 5.83 13.48 4.91
C GLU A 117 6.10 14.72 4.06
N TYR A 118 5.07 15.56 3.86
CA TYR A 118 5.20 16.83 3.17
C TYR A 118 6.15 17.78 3.90
N ALA A 119 6.08 17.88 5.24
CA ALA A 119 7.00 18.70 6.01
C ALA A 119 8.45 18.22 5.91
N ILE A 120 8.67 16.91 5.95
CA ILE A 120 9.99 16.28 5.74
C ILE A 120 10.50 16.58 4.33
N MET A 121 9.67 16.40 3.28
CA MET A 121 10.02 16.78 1.90
C MET A 121 10.49 18.23 1.83
N ARG A 122 9.71 19.16 2.38
CA ARG A 122 10.05 20.59 2.35
C ARG A 122 11.34 20.89 3.09
N LYS A 123 11.60 20.22 4.20
CA LYS A 123 12.84 20.35 4.97
C LYS A 123 14.05 19.90 4.16
N PHE A 124 13.99 18.71 3.54
CA PHE A 124 15.05 18.19 2.68
C PHE A 124 15.32 19.11 1.48
N ASP A 125 14.26 19.51 0.76
CA ASP A 125 14.38 20.45 -0.37
C ASP A 125 14.98 21.80 0.06
N SER A 126 14.59 22.35 1.22
CA SER A 126 15.12 23.62 1.72
C SER A 126 16.63 23.60 2.03
N GLU A 127 17.21 22.42 2.23
CA GLU A 127 18.64 22.20 2.41
C GLU A 127 19.34 21.67 1.15
N GLY A 128 18.67 21.70 0.00
CA GLY A 128 19.22 21.21 -1.27
C GLY A 128 19.42 19.70 -1.34
N LYS A 129 18.72 18.94 -0.50
CA LYS A 129 18.79 17.47 -0.44
C LYS A 129 17.71 16.84 -1.33
N ARG A 130 17.98 15.61 -1.76
CA ARG A 130 17.11 14.90 -2.69
C ARG A 130 15.86 14.38 -2.00
N VAL A 131 14.72 14.46 -2.69
CA VAL A 131 13.47 13.85 -2.24
C VAL A 131 12.90 12.99 -3.35
N ARG A 132 12.57 11.74 -2.99
CA ARG A 132 12.02 10.74 -3.89
C ARG A 132 10.69 10.24 -3.34
N LEU A 133 9.74 10.07 -4.23
CA LEU A 133 8.53 9.31 -3.90
C LEU A 133 8.77 7.85 -4.22
N TYR A 134 8.14 6.96 -3.43
CA TYR A 134 8.09 5.55 -3.76
C TYR A 134 6.65 5.02 -3.72
N GLU A 135 6.46 3.83 -4.29
CA GLU A 135 5.18 3.15 -4.39
C GLU A 135 4.46 3.10 -3.04
N GLU A 136 3.27 3.68 -3.01
CA GLU A 136 2.31 3.58 -1.92
C GLU A 136 1.32 2.43 -2.17
N GLY A 137 0.99 2.23 -3.43
CA GLY A 137 0.02 1.28 -3.91
C GLY A 137 -0.73 1.85 -5.10
N PHE A 138 -1.85 1.23 -5.43
CA PHE A 138 -2.59 1.53 -6.65
C PHE A 138 -2.99 3.01 -6.84
N GLY A 139 -3.23 3.75 -5.75
CA GLY A 139 -3.57 5.18 -5.81
C GLY A 139 -2.55 6.05 -6.55
N ASN A 140 -1.32 5.54 -6.76
CA ASN A 140 -0.31 6.21 -7.58
C ASN A 140 -0.65 6.25 -9.08
N TYR A 141 -1.45 5.30 -9.59
CA TYR A 141 -1.72 5.13 -11.04
C TYR A 141 -3.04 5.75 -11.52
N ILE A 142 -3.83 6.32 -10.61
CA ILE A 142 -5.11 6.97 -10.94
C ILE A 142 -4.95 8.48 -10.89
N ASP A 143 -5.60 9.20 -11.82
CA ASP A 143 -5.82 10.62 -11.65
C ASP A 143 -6.83 10.88 -10.53
N ASN A 144 -6.37 11.48 -9.43
CA ASN A 144 -7.23 11.83 -8.29
C ASN A 144 -8.09 13.09 -8.55
N SER A 145 -8.08 13.64 -9.76
CA SER A 145 -8.96 14.72 -10.22
C SER A 145 -10.41 14.24 -10.47
N THR A 146 -11.04 13.68 -9.45
CA THR A 146 -12.42 13.14 -9.50
C THR A 146 -13.49 14.23 -9.34
N HIS A 147 -13.10 15.49 -9.20
CA HIS A 147 -14.04 16.59 -9.01
C HIS A 147 -14.90 16.84 -10.25
N THR A 148 -16.22 16.86 -10.10
CA THR A 148 -17.17 17.21 -11.18
C THR A 148 -17.06 18.67 -11.61
N ARG A 149 -16.68 19.57 -10.69
CA ARG A 149 -16.62 21.02 -10.93
C ARG A 149 -15.33 21.43 -11.66
N TRP A 150 -15.47 22.10 -12.80
CA TRP A 150 -14.35 22.51 -13.66
C TRP A 150 -13.30 23.39 -12.96
N TYR A 151 -13.73 24.33 -12.09
CA TYR A 151 -12.81 25.23 -11.41
C TYR A 151 -11.94 24.49 -10.36
N MET A 152 -12.48 23.44 -9.74
CA MET A 152 -11.69 22.58 -8.84
C MET A 152 -10.65 21.77 -9.59
N LYS A 153 -11.00 21.26 -10.79
CA LYS A 153 -10.01 20.62 -11.69
C LYS A 153 -8.89 21.59 -12.05
N LEU A 154 -9.22 22.84 -12.40
CA LEU A 154 -8.22 23.87 -12.71
C LEU A 154 -7.32 24.18 -11.50
N LEU A 155 -7.89 24.37 -10.31
CA LEU A 155 -7.13 24.61 -9.07
C LEU A 155 -6.19 23.44 -8.77
N LYS A 156 -6.65 22.19 -8.91
CA LYS A 156 -5.83 20.99 -8.72
C LYS A 156 -4.69 20.87 -9.72
N ARG A 157 -4.90 21.33 -10.96
CA ARG A 157 -3.86 21.38 -12.00
C ARG A 157 -2.82 22.47 -11.72
N MET A 158 -3.21 23.58 -11.11
CA MET A 158 -2.31 24.69 -10.76
C MET A 158 -1.62 24.52 -9.41
N ALA A 159 -2.21 23.75 -8.48
CA ALA A 159 -1.70 23.49 -7.14
C ALA A 159 -0.19 23.19 -7.09
N PRO A 160 0.38 22.33 -7.97
CA PRO A 160 1.81 22.03 -7.94
C PRO A 160 2.72 23.24 -8.17
N LYS A 161 2.29 24.22 -8.98
CA LYS A 161 3.05 25.47 -9.20
C LYS A 161 3.12 26.33 -7.95
N LEU A 162 2.10 26.23 -7.09
CA LEU A 162 2.04 26.86 -5.78
C LEU A 162 2.68 26.00 -4.69
N GLY A 163 3.30 24.87 -5.04
CA GLY A 163 3.86 23.95 -4.07
C GLY A 163 2.82 23.13 -3.31
N LEU A 164 1.60 23.04 -3.80
CA LEU A 164 0.55 22.23 -3.18
C LEU A 164 0.42 20.88 -3.90
N PRO A 165 0.06 19.81 -3.19
CA PRO A 165 -0.25 18.53 -3.83
C PRO A 165 -1.38 18.67 -4.85
N GLY A 166 -1.14 18.16 -6.06
CA GLY A 166 -2.00 18.34 -7.23
C GLY A 166 -3.14 17.32 -7.34
N GLY A 167 -3.63 17.16 -8.58
CA GLY A 167 -4.49 16.04 -8.97
C GLY A 167 -3.71 14.75 -9.27
N VAL A 168 -2.44 14.91 -9.68
CA VAL A 168 -1.54 13.79 -10.00
C VAL A 168 -0.48 13.64 -8.91
N PHE A 169 -0.26 12.41 -8.47
CA PHE A 169 0.77 12.05 -7.50
C PHE A 169 2.17 12.52 -7.93
N GLY A 170 2.96 13.10 -7.02
CA GLY A 170 4.34 13.51 -7.30
C GLY A 170 4.49 14.70 -8.25
N SER A 171 3.38 15.39 -8.56
CA SER A 171 3.36 16.57 -9.42
C SER A 171 4.11 17.77 -8.82
N VAL A 172 4.35 17.74 -7.51
CA VAL A 172 5.02 18.81 -6.79
C VAL A 172 6.49 18.95 -7.23
N LYS A 173 6.96 20.19 -7.33
CA LYS A 173 8.26 20.52 -7.94
C LYS A 173 9.49 19.98 -7.20
N TRP A 174 9.38 19.73 -5.89
CA TRP A 174 10.47 19.27 -5.02
C TRP A 174 10.79 17.79 -5.14
N ILE A 175 9.89 17.01 -5.75
CA ILE A 175 10.11 15.59 -5.99
C ILE A 175 11.06 15.44 -7.18
N GLU A 176 12.21 14.82 -6.97
CA GLU A 176 13.21 14.56 -8.02
C GLU A 176 12.79 13.37 -8.89
N SER A 177 12.37 12.27 -8.26
CA SER A 177 11.93 11.05 -8.94
C SER A 177 10.84 10.31 -8.18
N ILE A 178 10.12 9.45 -8.89
CA ILE A 178 8.99 8.66 -8.39
C ILE A 178 9.28 7.20 -8.73
N TRP A 179 9.48 6.36 -7.73
CA TRP A 179 9.92 4.98 -7.87
C TRP A 179 8.73 4.05 -7.72
N LEU A 180 8.34 3.41 -8.82
CA LEU A 180 7.10 2.67 -8.93
C LEU A 180 7.38 1.24 -9.35
N GLN A 181 6.50 0.33 -8.94
CA GLN A 181 6.53 -1.05 -9.45
C GLN A 181 6.29 -1.07 -10.96
N ARG A 182 5.46 -0.14 -11.46
CA ARG A 182 5.01 -0.11 -12.86
C ARG A 182 5.03 1.31 -13.45
N PRO A 183 6.21 1.91 -13.61
CA PRO A 183 6.32 3.29 -14.10
C PRO A 183 5.62 3.53 -15.45
N GLN A 184 5.52 2.52 -16.31
CA GLN A 184 4.85 2.61 -17.61
C GLN A 184 3.35 2.94 -17.50
N LEU A 185 2.68 2.51 -16.42
CA LEU A 185 1.25 2.75 -16.20
C LEU A 185 0.98 4.13 -15.60
N PHE A 186 1.98 4.72 -14.97
CA PHE A 186 1.98 6.10 -14.51
C PHE A 186 2.13 7.11 -15.67
N VAL A 187 2.65 6.64 -16.82
CA VAL A 187 3.12 7.47 -17.94
C VAL A 187 2.06 7.68 -19.04
N THR A 188 0.88 7.09 -18.93
CA THR A 188 -0.06 7.00 -20.07
C THR A 188 -0.82 8.29 -20.38
N ASP A 189 -1.12 9.15 -19.40
CA ASP A 189 -1.88 10.38 -19.66
C ASP A 189 -1.31 11.63 -18.97
N GLY A 190 -0.96 12.65 -19.76
CA GLY A 190 -1.08 14.04 -19.32
C GLY A 190 -0.06 14.63 -18.32
N SER A 191 1.26 14.59 -18.60
CA SER A 191 2.18 15.75 -18.42
C SER A 191 3.63 15.35 -18.70
N ARG A 192 4.30 16.02 -19.64
CA ARG A 192 5.70 15.72 -20.01
C ARG A 192 6.67 15.79 -18.82
N SER A 193 6.37 16.60 -17.80
CA SER A 193 7.23 16.77 -16.62
C SER A 193 7.25 15.57 -15.68
N LEU A 194 6.14 14.83 -15.55
CA LEU A 194 6.07 13.67 -14.64
C LEU A 194 6.66 12.41 -15.25
N LYS A 195 6.52 12.25 -16.57
CA LYS A 195 7.09 11.10 -17.30
C LYS A 195 8.60 10.96 -17.07
N ASN A 196 9.31 12.08 -16.99
CA ASN A 196 10.76 12.09 -16.78
C ASN A 196 11.18 11.80 -15.33
N LYS A 197 10.24 11.86 -14.37
CA LYS A 197 10.49 11.56 -12.95
C LYS A 197 10.24 10.09 -12.60
N ALA A 198 9.38 9.40 -13.35
CA ALA A 198 9.02 8.01 -13.07
C ALA A 198 10.21 7.06 -13.32
N ARG A 199 10.50 6.19 -12.35
CA ARG A 199 11.56 5.18 -12.37
C ARG A 199 10.99 3.84 -11.92
N PRO A 200 11.49 2.71 -12.46
CA PRO A 200 11.18 1.41 -11.88
C PRO A 200 11.81 1.30 -10.48
N LEU A 201 11.24 0.45 -9.63
CA LEU A 201 11.92 0.00 -8.41
C LEU A 201 13.23 -0.74 -8.78
N PRO A 202 14.25 -0.71 -7.89
CA PRO A 202 15.57 -1.31 -8.17
C PRO A 202 15.56 -2.85 -8.13
N MET A 203 14.47 -3.44 -7.62
CA MET A 203 14.23 -4.86 -7.49
C MET A 203 12.73 -5.11 -7.64
N THR A 204 12.30 -6.25 -8.16
CA THR A 204 10.88 -6.60 -8.21
C THR A 204 10.39 -7.13 -6.85
N LEU A 205 9.10 -6.98 -6.55
CA LEU A 205 8.53 -7.52 -5.31
C LEU A 205 8.68 -9.05 -5.21
N LYS A 206 8.65 -9.74 -6.35
CA LYS A 206 8.86 -11.19 -6.46
C LYS A 206 10.27 -11.60 -6.07
N GLU A 207 11.30 -10.91 -6.56
CA GLU A 207 12.70 -11.15 -6.18
C GLU A 207 12.93 -10.86 -4.69
N PHE A 208 12.36 -9.76 -4.19
CA PHE A 208 12.44 -9.38 -2.78
C PHE A 208 11.87 -10.47 -1.87
N LEU A 209 10.64 -10.93 -2.13
CA LEU A 209 9.97 -11.96 -1.31
C LEU A 209 10.60 -13.35 -1.41
N ARG A 210 11.35 -13.63 -2.48
CA ARG A 210 12.11 -14.88 -2.64
C ARG A 210 13.47 -14.88 -1.93
N THR A 211 13.90 -13.74 -1.38
CA THR A 211 15.15 -13.65 -0.64
C THR A 211 14.97 -14.28 0.76
N PRO A 212 15.74 -15.32 1.15
CA PRO A 212 15.49 -16.05 2.40
C PRO A 212 15.50 -15.16 3.65
N GLN A 213 16.47 -14.25 3.76
CA GLN A 213 16.57 -13.33 4.89
C GLN A 213 15.37 -12.38 4.98
N ILE A 214 14.80 -11.98 3.84
CA ILE A 214 13.58 -11.16 3.78
C ILE A 214 12.37 -11.97 4.20
N ALA A 215 12.25 -13.22 3.75
CA ALA A 215 11.17 -14.09 4.20
C ALA A 215 11.23 -14.28 5.73
N GLU A 216 12.40 -14.59 6.29
CA GLU A 216 12.61 -14.71 7.73
C GLU A 216 12.25 -13.42 8.49
N GLU A 217 12.69 -12.26 7.98
CA GLU A 217 12.35 -10.94 8.53
C GLU A 217 10.83 -10.72 8.57
N LEU A 218 10.12 -11.04 7.48
CA LEU A 218 8.68 -10.86 7.40
C LEU A 218 7.92 -11.84 8.30
N TYR A 219 8.38 -13.09 8.44
CA TYR A 219 7.82 -14.04 9.42
C TYR A 219 8.08 -13.63 10.88
N TRP A 220 9.12 -12.85 11.14
CA TRP A 220 9.36 -12.25 12.46
C TRP A 220 8.39 -11.08 12.73
N ILE A 221 8.23 -10.18 11.76
CA ILE A 221 7.33 -9.02 11.89
C ILE A 221 5.86 -9.46 11.94
N TYR A 222 5.51 -10.53 11.22
CA TYR A 222 4.15 -11.05 11.09
C TYR A 222 4.10 -12.52 11.52
N PRO A 223 4.23 -12.80 12.83
CA PRO A 223 4.33 -14.17 13.35
C PRO A 223 3.08 -15.00 13.10
N GLU A 224 1.92 -14.38 12.91
CA GLU A 224 0.67 -15.07 12.61
C GLU A 224 0.75 -15.80 11.25
N LEU A 225 1.75 -15.52 10.39
CA LEU A 225 1.94 -16.23 9.10
C LEU A 225 2.12 -17.73 9.34
N ARG A 226 2.70 -18.09 10.50
CA ARG A 226 2.89 -19.48 10.91
C ARG A 226 1.58 -20.21 11.19
N GLU A 227 0.53 -19.49 11.57
CA GLU A 227 -0.79 -20.06 11.75
C GLU A 227 -1.42 -20.38 10.39
N ILE A 228 -1.29 -19.46 9.44
CA ILE A 228 -1.76 -19.67 8.06
C ILE A 228 -1.00 -20.84 7.41
N ASP A 229 0.31 -20.92 7.58
CA ASP A 229 1.12 -22.07 7.12
C ASP A 229 0.56 -23.41 7.58
N ARG A 230 0.14 -23.51 8.85
CA ARG A 230 -0.44 -24.75 9.40
C ARG A 230 -1.78 -25.07 8.75
N LEU A 231 -2.61 -24.04 8.51
CA LEU A 231 -3.91 -24.21 7.89
C LEU A 231 -3.79 -24.65 6.43
N VAL A 232 -2.74 -24.24 5.72
CA VAL A 232 -2.53 -24.58 4.30
C VAL A 232 -1.60 -25.76 4.04
N ALA A 233 -1.00 -26.34 5.08
CA ALA A 233 -0.04 -27.43 4.92
C ALA A 233 -0.65 -28.64 4.19
N GLY A 234 0.02 -29.08 3.12
CA GLY A 234 -0.40 -30.23 2.32
C GLY A 234 -1.53 -29.96 1.33
N ARG A 235 -1.89 -28.69 1.11
CA ARG A 235 -2.88 -28.29 0.10
C ARG A 235 -2.20 -27.88 -1.19
N ASP A 236 -2.87 -28.14 -2.30
CA ASP A 236 -2.45 -27.65 -3.62
C ASP A 236 -3.14 -26.32 -3.96
N GLU A 237 -4.26 -26.00 -3.31
CA GLU A 237 -5.07 -24.81 -3.58
C GLU A 237 -5.37 -23.98 -2.33
N MET A 238 -5.58 -22.68 -2.54
CA MET A 238 -5.97 -21.72 -1.51
C MET A 238 -7.07 -20.81 -2.05
N THR A 239 -8.14 -20.62 -1.28
CA THR A 239 -9.25 -19.71 -1.64
C THR A 239 -9.29 -18.54 -0.67
N VAL A 240 -9.24 -17.32 -1.22
CA VAL A 240 -9.20 -16.07 -0.45
C VAL A 240 -10.31 -15.14 -0.91
N VAL A 241 -11.05 -14.57 0.05
CA VAL A 241 -12.05 -13.53 -0.15
C VAL A 241 -11.52 -12.23 0.43
N LEU A 242 -11.42 -11.19 -0.41
CA LEU A 242 -11.10 -9.83 0.01
C LEU A 242 -12.40 -9.04 0.24
N THR A 243 -12.64 -8.64 1.47
CA THR A 243 -13.80 -7.81 1.83
C THR A 243 -13.51 -6.31 1.64
N GLU A 244 -14.52 -5.46 1.87
CA GLU A 244 -14.44 -4.01 1.64
C GLU A 244 -15.17 -3.23 2.76
N PRO A 245 -14.81 -1.96 3.03
CA PRO A 245 -15.39 -1.14 4.10
C PRO A 245 -16.91 -0.98 4.06
N PHE A 246 -17.53 -1.08 2.88
CA PHE A 246 -18.98 -0.92 2.78
C PHE A 246 -19.75 -2.03 3.50
N ILE A 247 -19.12 -3.19 3.73
CA ILE A 247 -19.76 -4.35 4.36
C ILE A 247 -20.20 -4.03 5.80
N ASP A 248 -19.52 -3.12 6.50
CA ASP A 248 -19.94 -2.66 7.84
C ASP A 248 -21.32 -1.98 7.84
N ASN A 249 -21.77 -1.46 6.69
CA ASN A 249 -23.04 -0.73 6.57
C ASN A 249 -24.20 -1.63 6.11
N ILE A 250 -23.96 -2.93 5.97
CA ILE A 250 -25.00 -3.90 5.59
C ILE A 250 -25.78 -4.28 6.86
N GLU A 251 -27.07 -3.93 6.91
CA GLU A 251 -27.94 -4.16 8.06
C GLU A 251 -27.91 -5.62 8.53
N LYS A 252 -27.89 -6.56 7.58
CA LYS A 252 -27.78 -7.99 7.82
C LYS A 252 -26.43 -8.54 7.38
N ARG A 253 -25.36 -8.01 7.95
CA ARG A 253 -23.96 -8.32 7.59
C ARG A 253 -23.68 -9.83 7.55
N GLN A 254 -24.16 -10.59 8.53
CA GLN A 254 -23.90 -12.03 8.59
C GLN A 254 -24.59 -12.80 7.45
N GLU A 255 -25.88 -12.55 7.19
CA GLU A 255 -26.60 -13.16 6.06
C GLU A 255 -25.91 -12.83 4.72
N TYR A 256 -25.35 -11.63 4.59
CA TYR A 256 -24.59 -11.23 3.41
C TYR A 256 -23.25 -11.97 3.27
N LEU A 257 -22.53 -12.21 4.37
CA LEU A 257 -21.29 -12.98 4.37
C LEU A 257 -21.54 -14.46 4.07
N ASP A 258 -22.64 -15.03 4.58
CA ASP A 258 -23.07 -16.40 4.27
C ASP A 258 -23.41 -16.55 2.78
N GLU A 259 -24.05 -15.54 2.19
CA GLU A 259 -24.32 -15.47 0.76
C GLU A 259 -23.04 -15.42 -0.09
N ILE A 260 -22.03 -14.64 0.34
CA ILE A 260 -20.71 -14.63 -0.32
C ILE A 260 -20.09 -16.03 -0.28
N LEU A 261 -20.08 -16.68 0.89
CA LEU A 261 -19.52 -18.01 1.05
C LEU A 261 -20.23 -19.05 0.18
N ARG A 262 -21.57 -18.97 0.10
CA ARG A 262 -22.37 -19.81 -0.78
C ARG A 262 -21.99 -19.62 -2.24
N ARG A 263 -21.82 -18.38 -2.71
CA ARG A 263 -21.38 -18.09 -4.09
C ARG A 263 -19.97 -18.60 -4.37
N VAL A 264 -19.04 -18.48 -3.42
CA VAL A 264 -17.69 -19.04 -3.54
C VAL A 264 -17.77 -20.55 -3.75
N ASN A 265 -18.54 -21.26 -2.92
CA ASN A 265 -18.71 -22.70 -3.04
C ASN A 265 -19.44 -23.11 -4.35
N ASP A 266 -20.46 -22.36 -4.77
CA ASP A 266 -21.20 -22.60 -6.02
C ASP A 266 -20.33 -22.39 -7.27
N THR A 267 -19.31 -21.51 -7.17
CA THR A 267 -18.34 -21.22 -8.24
C THR A 267 -17.27 -22.31 -8.32
N LEU A 268 -16.77 -22.77 -7.17
CA LEU A 268 -15.73 -23.80 -7.04
C LEU A 268 -16.34 -25.19 -6.82
N ARG A 269 -17.27 -25.63 -7.70
CA ARG A 269 -18.13 -26.82 -7.49
C ARG A 269 -17.40 -28.13 -7.18
N ASP A 270 -16.16 -28.28 -7.65
CA ASP A 270 -15.35 -29.49 -7.47
C ASP A 270 -14.40 -29.41 -6.26
N ARG A 271 -14.48 -28.33 -5.47
CA ARG A 271 -13.63 -28.11 -4.30
C ARG A 271 -14.06 -28.99 -3.12
N ASP A 272 -13.07 -29.52 -2.39
CA ASP A 272 -13.32 -30.21 -1.13
C ASP A 272 -13.97 -29.24 -0.11
N PRO A 273 -15.20 -29.52 0.37
CA PRO A 273 -15.88 -28.68 1.35
C PRO A 273 -15.12 -28.56 2.69
N SER A 274 -14.21 -29.49 3.00
CA SER A 274 -13.36 -29.44 4.18
C SER A 274 -12.29 -28.34 4.12
N GLU A 275 -12.07 -27.76 2.94
CA GLU A 275 -11.07 -26.72 2.80
C GLU A 275 -11.54 -25.37 3.39
N PRO A 276 -10.70 -24.70 4.21
CA PRO A 276 -10.90 -23.32 4.62
C PRO A 276 -11.00 -22.34 3.46
N VAL A 277 -12.02 -21.49 3.53
CA VAL A 277 -12.09 -20.24 2.78
C VAL A 277 -11.52 -19.13 3.66
N PHE A 278 -10.49 -18.46 3.18
CA PHE A 278 -9.81 -17.42 3.93
C PHE A 278 -10.45 -16.06 3.68
N PHE A 279 -10.97 -15.40 4.70
CA PHE A 279 -11.48 -14.04 4.58
C PHE A 279 -10.40 -13.04 5.03
N LYS A 280 -10.02 -12.12 4.14
CA LYS A 280 -9.15 -10.99 4.48
C LYS A 280 -10.00 -9.74 4.65
N GLN A 281 -10.09 -9.30 5.90
CA GLN A 281 -10.72 -8.03 6.23
C GLN A 281 -9.96 -6.83 5.66
N HIS A 282 -10.66 -5.87 5.04
CA HIS A 282 -10.07 -4.61 4.61
C HIS A 282 -9.66 -3.77 5.84
N PRO A 283 -8.49 -3.11 5.84
CA PRO A 283 -8.03 -2.33 6.99
C PRO A 283 -9.01 -1.24 7.47
N GLY A 284 -9.78 -0.69 6.54
CA GLY A 284 -10.78 0.36 6.78
C GLY A 284 -12.15 -0.12 7.27
N GLU A 285 -12.42 -1.42 7.32
CA GLU A 285 -13.60 -1.92 8.02
C GLU A 285 -13.44 -1.67 9.53
N LEU A 286 -14.52 -1.40 10.26
CA LEU A 286 -14.51 -1.11 11.69
C LEU A 286 -14.90 -2.33 12.51
N SER A 287 -15.89 -3.09 12.04
CA SER A 287 -16.42 -4.24 12.78
C SER A 287 -15.58 -5.47 12.45
N PRO A 288 -14.95 -6.16 13.43
CA PRO A 288 -14.22 -7.38 13.15
C PRO A 288 -15.14 -8.41 12.48
N LEU A 289 -14.60 -9.20 11.57
CA LEU A 289 -15.27 -10.44 11.15
C LEU A 289 -15.13 -11.44 12.30
N GLU A 290 -16.24 -12.08 12.66
CA GLU A 290 -16.20 -13.24 13.55
C GLU A 290 -15.96 -14.50 12.70
N SER A 291 -15.41 -15.56 13.28
CA SER A 291 -15.34 -16.84 12.57
C SER A 291 -16.75 -17.42 12.51
N PHE A 292 -17.40 -17.32 11.36
CA PHE A 292 -18.73 -17.87 11.12
C PHE A 292 -18.59 -19.13 10.26
N SER A 293 -19.19 -20.22 10.70
CA SER A 293 -19.01 -21.59 10.15
C SER A 293 -17.60 -22.15 10.32
N GLY A 294 -17.48 -23.48 10.53
CA GLY A 294 -16.19 -24.16 10.68
C GLY A 294 -15.31 -24.18 9.42
N GLN A 295 -15.79 -23.63 8.30
CA GLN A 295 -15.10 -23.56 7.02
C GLN A 295 -14.39 -22.21 6.78
N VAL A 296 -14.68 -21.17 7.58
CA VAL A 296 -14.07 -19.85 7.36
C VAL A 296 -12.88 -19.66 8.29
N SER A 297 -11.75 -19.28 7.72
CA SER A 297 -10.56 -18.84 8.45
C SER A 297 -10.31 -17.36 8.17
N LEU A 298 -9.90 -16.60 9.19
CA LEU A 298 -9.66 -15.17 9.03
C LEU A 298 -8.17 -14.90 8.82
N LEU A 299 -7.85 -14.17 7.76
CA LEU A 299 -6.51 -13.62 7.59
C LEU A 299 -6.39 -12.35 8.44
N PRO A 300 -5.24 -12.12 9.11
CA PRO A 300 -5.05 -10.94 9.93
C PRO A 300 -5.30 -9.63 9.16
N LYS A 301 -6.17 -8.80 9.73
CA LYS A 301 -6.59 -7.53 9.13
C LYS A 301 -5.43 -6.57 8.85
N GLY A 302 -4.44 -6.51 9.74
CA GLY A 302 -3.31 -5.57 9.66
C GLY A 302 -2.26 -5.88 8.59
N TRP A 303 -2.31 -7.05 7.96
CA TRP A 303 -1.29 -7.46 7.01
C TRP A 303 -1.53 -6.94 5.59
N PRO A 304 -0.45 -6.59 4.87
CA PRO A 304 -0.45 -6.51 3.41
C PRO A 304 -0.85 -7.86 2.82
N ILE A 305 -1.70 -7.85 1.79
CA ILE A 305 -2.16 -9.09 1.17
C ILE A 305 -1.01 -9.81 0.43
N GLU A 306 -0.01 -9.06 -0.01
CA GLU A 306 1.18 -9.54 -0.72
C GLU A 306 1.99 -10.54 0.11
N LEU A 307 1.85 -10.54 1.44
CA LEU A 307 2.47 -11.55 2.32
C LEU A 307 1.93 -12.96 2.06
N LEU A 308 0.73 -13.11 1.50
CA LEU A 308 0.22 -14.41 1.08
C LEU A 308 1.15 -15.10 0.09
N TYR A 309 1.93 -14.34 -0.68
CA TYR A 309 2.88 -14.93 -1.61
C TYR A 309 3.98 -15.74 -0.91
N LEU A 310 4.36 -15.39 0.33
CA LEU A 310 5.29 -16.20 1.12
C LEU A 310 4.69 -17.55 1.47
N VAL A 311 3.40 -17.59 1.82
CA VAL A 311 2.67 -18.82 2.11
C VAL A 311 2.58 -19.69 0.85
N VAL A 312 2.23 -19.07 -0.29
CA VAL A 312 2.19 -19.75 -1.59
C VAL A 312 3.53 -20.39 -1.94
N LEU A 313 4.63 -19.65 -1.80
CA LEU A 313 5.98 -20.16 -2.06
C LEU A 313 6.39 -21.29 -1.13
N LYS A 314 6.10 -21.16 0.17
CA LYS A 314 6.52 -22.12 1.19
C LYS A 314 5.81 -23.47 1.06
N HIS A 315 4.54 -23.45 0.65
CA HIS A 315 3.69 -24.64 0.59
C HIS A 315 3.46 -25.16 -0.83
N ASP A 316 4.14 -24.58 -1.84
CA ASP A 316 3.98 -24.95 -3.25
C ASP A 316 2.50 -24.89 -3.71
N ILE A 317 1.77 -23.87 -3.26
CA ILE A 317 0.36 -23.69 -3.63
C ILE A 317 0.29 -23.44 -5.15
N ARG A 318 -0.34 -24.37 -5.85
CA ARG A 318 -0.47 -24.36 -7.32
C ARG A 318 -1.63 -23.50 -7.79
N LYS A 319 -2.63 -23.28 -6.94
CA LYS A 319 -3.79 -22.45 -7.30
C LYS A 319 -4.21 -21.53 -6.17
N LEU A 320 -4.33 -20.24 -6.49
CA LEU A 320 -4.94 -19.22 -5.64
C LEU A 320 -6.23 -18.75 -6.30
N ASN A 321 -7.37 -19.01 -5.64
CA ASN A 321 -8.67 -18.51 -6.05
C ASN A 321 -8.98 -17.23 -5.24
N LEU A 322 -9.00 -16.07 -5.91
CA LEU A 322 -9.13 -14.77 -5.26
C LEU A 322 -10.48 -14.13 -5.61
N PHE A 323 -11.34 -14.01 -4.62
CA PHE A 323 -12.65 -13.38 -4.74
C PHE A 323 -12.60 -11.97 -4.16
N SER A 324 -13.19 -10.99 -4.83
CA SER A 324 -13.14 -9.59 -4.38
C SER A 324 -14.28 -8.75 -4.93
N PHE A 325 -14.45 -7.56 -4.38
CA PHE A 325 -15.35 -6.51 -4.88
C PHE A 325 -14.60 -5.47 -5.75
N GLY A 326 -13.51 -5.88 -6.40
CA GLY A 326 -12.63 -4.98 -7.15
C GLY A 326 -11.54 -4.33 -6.29
N SER A 327 -11.01 -5.05 -5.30
CA SER A 327 -9.91 -4.54 -4.49
C SER A 327 -8.67 -4.36 -5.36
N THR A 328 -8.06 -3.19 -5.24
CA THR A 328 -6.91 -2.82 -6.08
C THR A 328 -5.61 -3.48 -5.62
N ALA A 329 -5.62 -4.09 -4.43
CA ALA A 329 -4.55 -4.92 -3.92
C ALA A 329 -4.34 -6.22 -4.75
N ILE A 330 -5.37 -6.64 -5.49
CA ILE A 330 -5.30 -7.76 -6.46
C ILE A 330 -4.17 -7.55 -7.46
N LEU A 331 -3.92 -6.30 -7.87
CA LEU A 331 -2.89 -6.00 -8.87
C LEU A 331 -1.52 -6.44 -8.40
N ASN A 332 -1.16 -6.17 -7.13
CA ASN A 332 0.14 -6.56 -6.60
C ASN A 332 0.28 -8.08 -6.48
N LEU A 333 -0.77 -8.78 -6.02
CA LEU A 333 -0.80 -10.24 -6.01
C LEU A 333 -0.70 -10.85 -7.41
N TYR A 334 -1.35 -10.24 -8.40
CA TYR A 334 -1.30 -10.71 -9.77
C TYR A 334 0.13 -10.77 -10.30
N ASP A 335 0.95 -9.74 -10.11
CA ASP A 335 2.35 -9.78 -10.57
C ASP A 335 3.19 -10.84 -9.86
N LEU A 336 2.89 -11.15 -8.60
CA LEU A 336 3.56 -12.20 -7.85
C LEU A 336 3.21 -13.59 -8.39
N CYS A 337 1.95 -13.81 -8.75
CA CYS A 337 1.38 -15.12 -9.09
C CYS A 337 1.11 -15.37 -10.59
N ARG A 338 1.22 -14.37 -11.47
CA ARG A 338 0.84 -14.49 -12.90
C ARG A 338 1.69 -15.46 -13.70
N ASN A 339 2.96 -15.62 -13.33
CA ASN A 339 3.79 -16.65 -13.94
C ASN A 339 3.30 -17.97 -13.33
N ASP A 340 2.80 -18.86 -14.18
CA ASP A 340 2.34 -20.24 -13.92
C ASP A 340 0.81 -20.47 -14.00
N GLY A 341 -0.03 -19.43 -14.18
CA GLY A 341 -1.49 -19.61 -14.27
C GLY A 341 -2.16 -19.95 -12.92
N ASN A 342 -1.41 -19.74 -11.84
CA ASN A 342 -1.75 -20.11 -10.48
C ASN A 342 -2.71 -19.15 -9.78
N LEU A 343 -3.37 -18.23 -10.51
CA LEU A 343 -4.28 -17.23 -9.94
C LEU A 343 -5.54 -17.09 -10.77
N ASP A 344 -6.69 -17.42 -10.17
CA ASP A 344 -8.01 -17.05 -10.68
C ASP A 344 -8.57 -15.87 -9.88
N ILE A 345 -9.08 -14.88 -10.59
CA ILE A 345 -9.68 -13.68 -10.00
C ILE A 345 -11.17 -13.66 -10.31
N PHE A 346 -11.97 -13.57 -9.26
CA PHE A 346 -13.42 -13.48 -9.32
C PHE A 346 -13.89 -12.15 -8.71
N ILE A 347 -14.68 -11.39 -9.45
CA ILE A 347 -15.22 -10.09 -9.02
C ILE A 347 -16.72 -10.24 -8.77
N PHE A 348 -17.14 -10.00 -7.53
CA PHE A 348 -18.56 -10.00 -7.19
C PHE A 348 -19.27 -8.77 -7.77
N GLU A 349 -20.29 -8.99 -8.59
CA GLU A 349 -21.22 -7.97 -9.04
C GLU A 349 -22.40 -7.90 -8.05
N SER A 350 -22.30 -7.03 -7.04
CA SER A 350 -23.38 -6.91 -6.05
C SER A 350 -24.32 -5.75 -6.42
N MET A 351 -25.56 -6.07 -6.81
CA MET A 351 -26.61 -5.07 -7.11
C MET A 351 -26.97 -4.15 -5.93
N THR A 352 -26.58 -4.52 -4.70
CA THR A 352 -26.74 -3.72 -3.48
C THR A 352 -25.64 -2.68 -3.27
N MET A 353 -24.63 -2.61 -4.15
CA MET A 353 -23.55 -1.65 -4.07
C MET A 353 -24.04 -0.23 -4.31
N ARG A 354 -23.76 0.66 -3.33
CA ARG A 354 -23.90 2.11 -3.50
C ARG A 354 -22.96 2.60 -4.61
N GLU A 355 -23.29 3.72 -5.25
CA GLU A 355 -22.51 4.32 -6.36
C GLU A 355 -21.01 4.49 -6.04
N GLU A 356 -20.65 4.76 -4.79
CA GLU A 356 -19.24 4.86 -4.37
C GLU A 356 -18.47 3.54 -4.51
N VAL A 357 -19.12 2.41 -4.25
CA VAL A 357 -18.52 1.07 -4.40
C VAL A 357 -18.43 0.69 -5.88
N LYS A 358 -19.44 1.07 -6.68
CA LYS A 358 -19.39 0.92 -8.15
C LYS A 358 -18.23 1.70 -8.76
N MET A 359 -17.89 2.88 -8.22
CA MET A 359 -16.70 3.63 -8.66
C MET A 359 -15.39 2.89 -8.34
N ILE A 360 -15.29 2.19 -7.20
CA ILE A 360 -14.11 1.39 -6.86
C ILE A 360 -13.96 0.22 -7.84
N ALA A 361 -15.03 -0.53 -8.06
CA ALA A 361 -15.05 -1.63 -9.02
C ALA A 361 -14.75 -1.15 -10.45
N SER A 362 -15.35 -0.03 -10.89
CA SER A 362 -15.07 0.56 -12.20
C SER A 362 -13.61 0.96 -12.37
N ARG A 363 -12.98 1.57 -11.36
CA ARG A 363 -11.54 1.88 -11.39
C ARG A 363 -10.70 0.62 -11.43
N PHE A 364 -11.06 -0.41 -10.67
CA PHE A 364 -10.39 -1.69 -10.76
C PHE A 364 -10.49 -2.26 -12.17
N CYS A 365 -11.67 -2.32 -12.78
CA CYS A 365 -11.85 -2.82 -14.14
C CYS A 365 -11.02 -2.04 -15.17
N GLU A 366 -11.07 -0.69 -15.12
CA GLU A 366 -10.29 0.17 -16.01
C GLU A 366 -8.79 -0.15 -15.93
N LEU A 367 -8.27 -0.36 -14.72
CA LEU A 367 -6.87 -0.67 -14.53
C LEU A 367 -6.56 -2.15 -14.80
N ALA A 368 -7.45 -3.09 -14.48
CA ALA A 368 -7.32 -4.49 -14.85
C ALA A 368 -7.21 -4.65 -16.38
N GLU A 369 -8.02 -3.93 -17.15
CA GLU A 369 -7.94 -3.87 -18.61
C GLU A 369 -6.58 -3.32 -19.07
N ARG A 370 -6.14 -2.18 -18.51
CA ARG A 370 -4.83 -1.60 -18.82
C ARG A 370 -3.64 -2.50 -18.45
N TYR A 371 -3.84 -3.43 -17.53
CA TYR A 371 -2.84 -4.37 -17.03
C TYR A 371 -2.99 -5.77 -17.65
N GLU A 372 -3.95 -5.96 -18.56
CA GLU A 372 -4.28 -7.23 -19.18
C GLU A 372 -4.55 -8.35 -18.16
N ILE A 373 -5.17 -7.99 -17.03
CA ILE A 373 -5.54 -8.92 -15.96
C ILE A 373 -6.84 -9.60 -16.36
N ARG A 374 -6.81 -10.93 -16.39
CA ARG A 374 -8.00 -11.76 -16.62
C ARG A 374 -8.74 -11.96 -15.31
N PHE A 375 -10.04 -11.69 -15.32
CA PHE A 375 -10.95 -11.93 -14.20
C PHE A 375 -12.31 -12.41 -14.70
N GLN A 376 -13.10 -13.01 -13.81
CA GLN A 376 -14.48 -13.43 -14.06
C GLN A 376 -15.43 -12.63 -13.16
N SER A 377 -16.53 -12.12 -13.71
CA SER A 377 -17.60 -11.50 -12.93
C SER A 377 -18.57 -12.55 -12.39
N LEU A 378 -19.07 -12.37 -11.15
CA LEU A 378 -19.99 -13.28 -10.45
C LEU A 378 -21.29 -12.62 -10.00
#